data_AF-A0A512UID7-F1
#
_entry.id   AF-A0A512UID7-F1
#
_cell.length_a   1.000
_cell.length_b   1.000
_cell.length_c   1.000
_cell.angle_alpha   90.00
_cell.angle_beta   90.00
_cell.angle_gamma   90.00
#
_symmetry.space_group_name_H-M   'P 1'
#
loop_
_entity.id
_entity.type
_entity.pdbx_description
1 polymer ?
#
loop_
_entity_poly.entity_id
_entity_poly.type
_entity_poly.pdbx_seq_one_letter_code
_entity_poly.pdbx_strand_id
1 'polypeptide(L)'
;MDNASAAPSSPTYKSLMGNRYTPAREAGEMLNWLYALLQHFTTSPDLDTSHFSCISERVEAQLENIAHLMKTIPSANCLHHQHRYVRHMFLVICNAHILLKTFDQPTMAHHLLRRVIQVNVHLLAFFSPLGRPDPLSRNYREDLTHFTNSVAFLREVYRALPGLLELPDAIHIHFDSQFYYAESTLGGLKRELM
;
A
#
# COMPACT_ATOMS: atom_id res chain seq x y z
N MET A 1 8.45 11.20 22.52
CA MET A 1 8.72 12.33 21.60
C MET A 1 7.83 12.12 20.40
N ASP A 2 6.62 12.66 20.47
CA ASP A 2 5.60 12.49 19.42
C ASP A 2 5.92 13.43 18.26
N ASN A 3 6.62 12.90 17.28
CA ASN A 3 6.79 13.58 16.00
C ASN A 3 5.49 13.36 15.21
N ALA A 4 4.47 14.18 15.52
CA ALA A 4 3.22 14.19 14.78
C ALA A 4 3.53 14.54 13.32
N SER A 5 3.67 13.51 12.50
CA SER A 5 3.83 13.61 11.05
C SER A 5 2.59 14.32 10.51
N ALA A 6 2.73 15.62 10.26
CA ALA A 6 1.66 16.42 9.69
C ALA A 6 1.34 15.85 8.30
N ALA A 7 0.20 15.16 8.20
CA ALA A 7 -0.30 14.69 6.91
C ALA A 7 -0.33 15.88 5.94
N PRO A 8 0.13 15.70 4.68
CA PRO A 8 0.18 16.79 3.72
C PRO A 8 -1.21 17.39 3.57
N SER A 9 -1.37 18.65 3.99
CA SER A 9 -2.63 19.37 3.93
C SER A 9 -3.15 19.32 2.50
N SER A 10 -4.34 18.75 2.32
CA SER A 10 -5.02 18.69 1.02
C SER A 10 -4.98 20.06 0.36
N PRO A 11 -4.50 20.17 -0.87
CA PRO A 11 -4.42 21.46 -1.53
C PRO A 11 -5.84 21.95 -1.82
N THR A 12 -6.28 22.98 -1.08
CA THR A 12 -7.52 23.70 -1.33
C THR A 12 -7.29 24.61 -2.54
N TYR A 13 -7.31 24.04 -3.75
CA TYR A 13 -6.86 24.68 -5.01
C TYR A 13 -7.70 25.87 -5.52
N LYS A 14 -8.64 26.41 -4.75
CA LYS A 14 -9.78 27.13 -5.32
C LYS A 14 -9.73 28.67 -5.39
N SER A 15 -8.61 29.38 -5.24
CA SER A 15 -8.76 30.86 -5.24
C SER A 15 -7.69 31.83 -5.72
N LEU A 16 -6.47 31.46 -6.11
CA LEU A 16 -5.44 32.52 -6.33
C LEU A 16 -4.62 32.46 -7.62
N MET A 17 -4.88 31.53 -8.55
CA MET A 17 -4.10 31.46 -9.80
C MET A 17 -5.02 31.56 -11.02
N GLY A 18 -5.19 32.77 -11.55
CA GLY A 18 -5.88 33.05 -12.80
C GLY A 18 -5.14 32.58 -14.06
N ASN A 19 -4.58 31.37 -14.08
CA ASN A 19 -3.79 30.88 -15.21
C ASN A 19 -3.98 29.38 -15.47
N ARG A 20 -4.86 29.08 -16.44
CA ARG A 20 -4.93 27.87 -17.30
C ARG A 20 -4.41 26.54 -16.70
N TYR A 21 -5.00 26.06 -15.62
CA TYR A 21 -4.88 24.65 -15.27
C TYR A 21 -5.67 23.82 -16.28
N THR A 22 -5.00 22.93 -17.01
CA THR A 22 -5.70 21.92 -17.79
C THR A 22 -6.22 20.83 -16.85
N PRO A 23 -7.41 20.25 -17.09
CA PRO A 23 -7.93 19.15 -16.29
C PRO A 23 -6.92 18.01 -16.08
N ALA A 24 -6.08 17.74 -17.09
CA ALA A 24 -5.01 16.74 -17.03
C ALA A 24 -3.95 17.04 -15.97
N ARG A 25 -3.53 18.30 -15.87
CA ARG A 25 -2.55 18.71 -14.87
C ARG A 25 -3.12 18.60 -13.46
N GLU A 26 -4.36 19.06 -13.27
CA GLU A 26 -5.07 18.97 -11.99
C GLU A 26 -5.19 17.51 -11.54
N ALA A 27 -5.66 16.61 -12.41
CA ALA A 27 -5.74 15.18 -12.12
C ALA A 27 -4.38 14.58 -11.73
N GLY A 28 -3.32 14.93 -12.45
CA GLY A 28 -1.97 14.46 -12.17
C GLY A 28 -1.44 14.94 -10.81
N GLU A 29 -1.65 16.21 -10.47
CA GLU A 29 -1.26 16.77 -9.17
C GLU A 29 -2.04 16.12 -8.01
N MET A 30 -3.35 15.89 -8.18
CA MET A 30 -4.17 15.18 -7.19
C MET A 30 -3.72 13.72 -7.00
N LEU A 31 -3.39 13.02 -8.08
CA LEU A 31 -2.88 11.65 -8.03
C LEU A 31 -1.51 11.56 -7.36
N ASN A 32 -0.61 12.52 -7.64
CA ASN A 32 0.70 12.60 -6.98
C ASN A 32 0.55 12.84 -5.47
N TRP A 33 -0.36 13.74 -5.08
CA TRP A 33 -0.66 13.97 -3.66
C TRP A 33 -1.22 12.72 -2.98
N LEU A 34 -2.18 12.02 -3.61
CA LEU A 34 -2.73 10.77 -3.08
C LEU A 34 -1.67 9.67 -2.98
N TYR A 35 -0.83 9.52 -4.00
CA TYR A 35 0.28 8.56 -3.97
C TYR A 35 1.22 8.84 -2.79
N ALA A 36 1.67 10.08 -2.61
CA ALA A 36 2.54 10.46 -1.50
C ALA A 36 1.88 10.22 -0.13
N LEU A 37 0.57 10.52 -0.01
CA LEU A 37 -0.20 10.23 1.19
C LEU A 37 -0.24 8.73 1.49
N LEU A 38 -0.54 7.88 0.50
CA LEU A 38 -0.59 6.42 0.68
C LEU A 38 0.80 5.84 0.95
N GLN A 39 1.85 6.38 0.33
CA GLN A 39 3.23 5.97 0.53
C GLN A 39 3.71 6.18 1.99
N HIS A 40 3.14 7.18 2.68
CA HIS A 40 3.41 7.35 4.11
C HIS A 40 2.95 6.13 4.93
N PHE A 41 1.78 5.57 4.61
CA PHE A 41 1.28 4.36 5.29
C PHE A 41 2.10 3.11 4.93
N THR A 42 2.65 3.05 3.72
CA THR A 42 3.48 1.90 3.29
C THR A 42 4.90 1.94 3.85
N THR A 43 5.32 3.04 4.48
CA THR A 43 6.67 3.17 5.07
C THR A 43 6.64 3.25 6.58
N SER A 44 5.45 3.38 7.18
CA SER A 44 5.30 3.39 8.64
C SER A 44 5.65 2.02 9.23
N PRO A 45 6.47 1.95 10.29
CA PRO A 45 6.88 0.69 10.90
C PRO A 45 5.68 -0.12 11.42
N ASP A 46 4.67 0.59 11.92
CA ASP A 46 3.38 0.04 12.28
C ASP A 46 2.29 0.66 11.40
N LEU A 47 1.39 -0.17 10.88
CA LEU A 47 0.22 0.30 10.15
C LEU A 47 -0.72 0.98 11.16
N ASP A 48 -0.73 2.31 11.17
CA ASP A 48 -1.62 3.13 11.98
C ASP A 48 -3.05 3.00 11.46
N THR A 49 -3.73 1.97 11.96
CA THR A 49 -5.11 1.62 11.62
C THR A 49 -6.06 2.76 11.99
N SER A 50 -5.85 3.43 13.12
CA SER A 50 -6.71 4.52 13.59
C SER A 50 -6.64 5.72 12.66
N HIS A 51 -5.44 6.19 12.32
CA HIS A 51 -5.27 7.31 11.41
C HIS A 51 -5.77 6.97 10.00
N PHE A 52 -5.45 5.79 9.47
CA PHE A 52 -5.92 5.37 8.15
C PHE A 52 -7.45 5.34 8.07
N SER A 53 -8.12 4.83 9.12
CA SER A 53 -9.59 4.77 9.19
C SER A 53 -10.24 6.17 9.13
N CYS A 54 -9.56 7.21 9.62
CA CYS A 54 -10.07 8.58 9.57
C CYS A 54 -9.97 9.19 8.17
N ILE A 55 -8.95 8.81 7.39
CA ILE A 55 -8.69 9.40 6.08
C ILE A 55 -9.23 8.59 4.90
N SER A 56 -9.59 7.32 5.10
CA SER A 56 -9.91 6.40 4.00
C SER A 56 -11.11 6.85 3.17
N GLU A 57 -12.18 7.31 3.81
CA GLU A 57 -13.38 7.83 3.13
C GLU A 57 -13.04 9.04 2.25
N ARG A 58 -12.16 9.92 2.76
CA ARG A 58 -11.69 11.09 2.01
C ARG A 58 -10.86 10.66 0.80
N VAL A 59 -9.95 9.70 0.96
CA VAL A 59 -9.11 9.18 -0.14
C VAL A 59 -9.99 8.56 -1.23
N GLU A 60 -10.99 7.76 -0.84
CA GLU A 60 -11.94 7.15 -1.77
C GLU A 60 -12.72 8.22 -2.56
N ALA A 61 -13.27 9.22 -1.87
CA ALA A 61 -13.97 10.33 -2.53
C ALA A 61 -13.07 11.08 -3.53
N GLN A 62 -11.78 11.28 -3.19
CA GLN A 62 -10.84 11.92 -4.12
C GLN A 62 -10.52 11.02 -5.33
N LEU A 63 -10.36 9.72 -5.15
CA LEU A 63 -10.17 8.77 -6.26
C LEU A 63 -11.36 8.75 -7.22
N GLU A 64 -12.58 8.84 -6.70
CA GLU A 64 -13.80 8.93 -7.52
C GLU A 64 -13.88 10.27 -8.26
N ASN A 65 -13.57 11.38 -7.59
CA ASN A 65 -13.53 12.71 -8.23
C ASN A 65 -12.51 12.75 -9.38
N ILE A 66 -11.31 12.19 -9.18
CA ILE A 66 -10.28 12.11 -10.23
C ILE A 66 -10.78 11.22 -11.38
N ALA A 67 -11.43 10.10 -11.09
CA ALA A 67 -11.99 9.23 -12.13
C ALA A 67 -13.04 9.98 -12.98
N HIS A 68 -13.85 10.85 -12.36
CA HIS A 68 -14.82 11.68 -13.08
C HIS A 68 -14.12 12.76 -13.92
N LEU A 69 -13.10 13.42 -13.37
CA LEU A 69 -12.29 14.40 -14.11
C LEU A 69 -11.61 13.77 -15.34
N MET A 70 -11.08 12.55 -15.19
CA MET A 70 -10.42 11.80 -16.27
C MET A 70 -11.32 11.47 -17.46
N LYS A 71 -12.64 11.35 -17.27
CA LYS A 71 -13.59 11.17 -18.38
C LYS A 71 -13.60 12.35 -19.36
N THR A 72 -13.13 13.52 -18.93
CA THR A 72 -13.06 14.75 -19.75
C THR A 72 -11.73 14.92 -20.48
N ILE A 73 -10.75 14.05 -20.20
CA ILE A 73 -9.39 14.17 -20.72
C ILE A 73 -9.17 13.11 -21.80
N PRO A 74 -9.19 13.47 -23.10
CA PRO A 74 -8.91 12.50 -24.15
C PRO A 74 -7.48 11.97 -24.04
N SER A 75 -7.33 10.64 -24.19
CA SER A 75 -6.05 9.96 -24.44
C SER A 75 -4.95 10.13 -23.38
N ALA A 76 -5.31 10.31 -22.10
CA ALA A 76 -4.32 10.38 -21.01
C ALA A 76 -3.94 9.00 -20.46
N ASN A 77 -3.27 8.17 -21.27
CA ASN A 77 -2.88 6.81 -20.87
C ASN A 77 -2.05 6.80 -19.58
N CYS A 78 -1.11 7.75 -19.42
CA CYS A 78 -0.28 7.86 -18.22
C CYS A 78 -1.13 8.06 -16.95
N LEU A 79 -2.10 8.98 -16.99
CA LEU A 79 -3.00 9.24 -15.86
C LEU A 79 -3.89 8.03 -15.53
N HIS A 80 -4.30 7.26 -16.55
CA HIS A 80 -5.06 6.02 -16.32
C HIS A 80 -4.23 4.96 -15.59
N HIS A 81 -2.96 4.79 -15.95
CA HIS A 81 -2.07 3.87 -15.25
C HIS A 81 -1.81 4.33 -13.81
N GLN A 82 -1.56 5.63 -13.63
CA GLN A 82 -1.36 6.23 -12.31
C GLN A 82 -2.59 6.06 -11.41
N HIS A 83 -3.78 6.44 -11.89
CA HIS A 83 -5.03 6.29 -11.15
C HIS A 83 -5.30 4.84 -10.76
N ARG A 84 -5.14 3.91 -11.70
CA ARG A 84 -5.29 2.48 -11.44
C ARG A 84 -4.35 2.01 -10.34
N TYR A 85 -3.09 2.44 -10.38
CA TYR A 85 -2.11 2.03 -9.38
C TYR A 85 -2.38 2.65 -8.01
N VAL A 86 -2.66 3.95 -7.92
CA VAL A 86 -3.02 4.61 -6.65
C VAL A 86 -4.28 3.99 -6.03
N ARG A 87 -5.28 3.66 -6.85
CA ARG A 87 -6.48 2.93 -6.40
C ARG A 87 -6.12 1.53 -5.89
N HIS A 88 -5.22 0.82 -6.56
CA HIS A 88 -4.74 -0.48 -6.10
C HIS A 88 -4.04 -0.38 -4.74
N MET A 89 -3.13 0.57 -4.55
CA MET A 89 -2.48 0.81 -3.25
C MET A 89 -3.52 1.05 -2.15
N PHE A 90 -4.49 1.95 -2.41
CA PHE A 90 -5.56 2.24 -1.46
C PHE A 90 -6.34 0.98 -1.06
N LEU A 91 -6.75 0.16 -2.03
CA LEU A 91 -7.48 -1.08 -1.76
C LEU A 91 -6.66 -2.09 -0.97
N VAL A 92 -5.36 -2.23 -1.28
CA VAL A 92 -4.47 -3.13 -0.52
C VAL A 92 -4.36 -2.67 0.94
N ILE A 93 -4.22 -1.36 1.19
CA ILE A 93 -4.14 -0.81 2.55
C ILE A 93 -5.49 -0.97 3.29
N CYS A 94 -6.63 -0.73 2.62
CA CYS A 94 -7.96 -0.98 3.17
C CYS A 94 -8.14 -2.45 3.58
N ASN A 95 -7.76 -3.39 2.69
CA ASN A 95 -7.85 -4.81 2.98
C ASN A 95 -6.93 -5.20 4.15
N ALA A 96 -5.71 -4.69 4.17
CA ALA A 96 -4.79 -4.91 5.29
C ALA A 96 -5.40 -4.41 6.60
N HIS A 97 -5.97 -3.21 6.62
CA HIS A 97 -6.63 -2.64 7.79
C HIS A 97 -7.80 -3.49 8.31
N ILE A 98 -8.65 -3.98 7.41
CA ILE A 98 -9.75 -4.88 7.76
C ILE A 98 -9.18 -6.17 8.39
N LEU A 99 -8.20 -6.80 7.74
CA LEU A 99 -7.59 -8.03 8.25
C LEU A 99 -6.90 -7.82 9.61
N LEU A 100 -6.19 -6.72 9.80
CA LEU A 100 -5.54 -6.41 11.08
C LEU A 100 -6.56 -6.23 12.21
N LYS A 101 -7.73 -5.65 11.93
CA LYS A 101 -8.84 -5.55 12.89
C LYS A 101 -9.50 -6.91 13.15
N THR A 102 -9.70 -7.70 12.10
CA THR A 102 -10.31 -9.04 12.22
C THR A 102 -9.41 -9.99 13.01
N PHE A 103 -8.10 -9.92 12.80
CA PHE A 103 -7.10 -10.80 13.41
C PHE A 103 -6.31 -10.09 14.53
N ASP A 104 -7.00 -9.45 15.48
CA ASP A 104 -6.39 -8.68 16.59
C ASP A 104 -6.11 -9.51 17.87
N GLN A 105 -6.32 -10.83 17.84
CA GLN A 105 -6.10 -11.66 19.03
C GLN A 105 -4.60 -11.78 19.39
N PRO A 106 -4.25 -11.87 20.69
CA PRO A 106 -2.86 -11.93 21.17
C PRO A 106 -2.28 -13.36 21.08
N THR A 107 -2.50 -14.06 19.97
CA THR A 107 -1.92 -15.39 19.73
C THR A 107 -0.74 -15.29 18.77
N MET A 108 0.20 -16.23 18.84
CA MET A 108 1.37 -16.22 17.96
C MET A 108 0.96 -16.30 16.47
N ALA A 109 -0.03 -17.12 16.13
CA ALA A 109 -0.55 -17.22 14.77
C ALA A 109 -1.08 -15.87 14.26
N HIS A 110 -1.87 -15.16 15.07
CA HIS A 110 -2.38 -13.84 14.69
C HIS A 110 -1.24 -12.82 14.55
N HIS A 111 -0.26 -12.83 15.45
CA HIS A 111 0.92 -11.96 15.34
C HIS A 111 1.71 -12.21 14.04
N LEU A 112 1.96 -13.47 13.68
CA LEU A 112 2.64 -13.81 12.43
C LEU A 112 1.83 -13.37 11.21
N LEU A 113 0.51 -13.59 11.19
CA LEU A 113 -0.35 -13.17 10.09
C LEU A 113 -0.31 -11.65 9.90
N ARG A 114 -0.39 -10.89 10.99
CA ARG A 114 -0.24 -9.43 10.97
C ARG A 114 1.09 -8.99 10.40
N ARG A 115 2.19 -9.68 10.73
CA ARG A 115 3.51 -9.38 10.17
C ARG A 115 3.56 -9.61 8.66
N VAL A 116 2.99 -10.70 8.15
CA VAL A 116 2.95 -10.94 6.69
C VAL A 116 2.07 -9.90 5.98
N ILE A 117 0.94 -9.50 6.58
CA ILE A 117 0.09 -8.41 6.07
C ILE A 117 0.86 -7.10 5.99
N GLN A 118 1.59 -6.74 7.05
CA GLN A 118 2.44 -5.54 7.08
C GLN A 118 3.50 -5.56 5.98
N VAL A 119 4.16 -6.71 5.78
CA VAL A 119 5.13 -6.88 4.68
C VAL A 119 4.48 -6.59 3.33
N ASN A 120 3.30 -7.16 3.05
CA ASN A 120 2.59 -6.90 1.78
C ASN A 120 2.30 -5.42 1.55
N VAL A 121 1.94 -4.67 2.60
CA VAL A 121 1.73 -3.22 2.49
C VAL A 121 3.05 -2.49 2.28
N HIS A 122 4.12 -2.88 2.96
CA HIS A 122 5.45 -2.28 2.78
C HIS A 122 6.03 -2.53 1.39
N LEU A 123 5.73 -3.67 0.78
CA LEU A 123 6.16 -3.97 -0.59
C LEU A 123 5.61 -2.98 -1.64
N LEU A 124 4.49 -2.29 -1.36
CA LEU A 124 3.97 -1.24 -2.24
C LEU A 124 4.91 -0.03 -2.37
N ALA A 125 5.80 0.19 -1.40
CA ALA A 125 6.75 1.29 -1.40
C ALA A 125 7.85 1.14 -2.49
N PHE A 126 8.00 -0.06 -3.05
CA PHE A 126 9.00 -0.35 -4.09
C PHE A 126 8.54 0.02 -5.50
N PHE A 127 7.35 0.59 -5.65
CA PHE A 127 6.78 0.94 -6.95
C PHE A 127 6.60 2.45 -7.07
N SER A 128 6.95 2.97 -8.24
CA SER A 128 6.69 4.34 -8.66
C SER A 128 5.18 4.68 -8.70
N PRO A 129 4.80 5.95 -8.85
CA PRO A 129 3.39 6.36 -9.00
C PRO A 129 2.66 5.68 -10.17
N LEU A 130 3.38 5.17 -11.15
CA LEU A 130 2.82 4.45 -12.30
C LEU A 130 2.67 2.94 -12.07
N GLY A 131 2.98 2.44 -10.87
CA GLY A 131 2.91 1.02 -10.54
C GLY A 131 4.04 0.17 -11.14
N ARG A 132 5.14 0.82 -11.55
CA ARG A 132 6.35 0.13 -12.00
C ARG A 132 7.36 0.05 -10.87
N PRO A 133 8.05 -1.07 -10.68
CA PRO A 133 9.16 -1.15 -9.74
C PRO A 133 10.14 0.00 -9.92
N ASP A 134 10.58 0.60 -8.83
CA ASP A 134 11.50 1.74 -8.82
C ASP A 134 12.85 1.32 -8.21
N PRO A 135 13.76 0.72 -9.00
CA PRO A 135 15.06 0.26 -8.51
C PRO A 135 15.99 1.42 -8.10
N LEU A 136 15.60 2.66 -8.38
CA LEU A 136 16.33 3.86 -7.98
C LEU A 136 15.94 4.33 -6.57
N SER A 137 14.94 3.70 -5.95
CA SER A 137 14.60 4.02 -4.57
C SER A 137 15.77 3.70 -3.64
N ARG A 138 15.90 4.50 -2.57
CA ARG A 138 17.00 4.36 -1.62
C ARG A 138 16.93 2.98 -0.96
N ASN A 139 18.07 2.30 -0.89
CA ASN A 139 18.23 0.96 -0.28
C ASN A 139 17.38 -0.15 -0.94
N TYR A 140 16.95 0.02 -2.19
CA TYR A 140 16.07 -0.95 -2.87
C TYR A 140 16.55 -2.41 -2.74
N ARG A 141 17.85 -2.66 -2.98
CA ARG A 141 18.41 -4.02 -2.95
C ARG A 141 18.46 -4.57 -1.53
N GLU A 142 18.91 -3.77 -0.58
CA GLU A 142 19.02 -4.13 0.83
C GLU A 142 17.64 -4.42 1.42
N ASP A 143 16.67 -3.54 1.18
CA ASP A 143 15.31 -3.68 1.68
C ASP A 143 14.60 -4.88 1.01
N LEU A 144 14.78 -5.08 -0.30
CA LEU A 144 14.24 -6.25 -1.00
C LEU A 144 14.82 -7.57 -0.47
N THR A 145 16.11 -7.58 -0.15
CA THR A 145 16.77 -8.73 0.50
C THR A 145 16.23 -8.95 1.90
N HIS A 146 16.06 -7.88 2.67
CA HIS A 146 15.47 -7.92 4.01
C HIS A 146 14.05 -8.51 3.98
N PHE A 147 13.15 -7.98 3.13
CA PHE A 147 11.79 -8.50 3.03
C PHE A 147 11.74 -9.95 2.53
N THR A 148 12.62 -10.33 1.60
CA THR A 148 12.76 -11.74 1.19
C THR A 148 13.05 -12.64 2.36
N ASN A 149 14.06 -12.29 3.17
CA ASN A 149 14.46 -13.08 4.33
C ASN A 149 13.36 -13.10 5.40
N SER A 150 12.70 -11.97 5.63
CA SER A 150 11.58 -11.86 6.56
C SER A 150 10.40 -12.74 6.15
N VAL A 151 10.01 -12.76 4.88
CA VAL A 151 8.92 -13.64 4.39
C VAL A 151 9.28 -15.11 4.55
N ALA A 152 10.50 -15.50 4.17
CA ALA A 152 10.97 -16.88 4.33
C ALA A 152 10.98 -17.29 5.80
N PHE A 153 11.51 -16.44 6.68
CA PHE A 153 11.53 -16.68 8.13
C PHE A 153 10.12 -16.81 8.72
N LEU A 154 9.21 -15.88 8.41
CA LEU A 154 7.83 -15.91 8.89
C LEU A 154 7.11 -17.20 8.47
N ARG A 155 7.35 -17.68 7.24
CA ARG A 155 6.79 -18.94 6.75
C ARG A 155 7.31 -20.15 7.52
N GLU A 156 8.59 -20.20 7.80
CA GLU A 156 9.18 -21.30 8.59
C GLU A 156 8.67 -21.29 10.04
N VAL A 157 8.57 -20.11 10.67
CA VAL A 157 7.99 -20.00 12.02
C VAL A 157 6.52 -20.43 12.03
N TYR A 158 5.74 -20.03 11.03
CA TYR A 158 4.34 -20.45 10.89
C TYR A 158 4.20 -21.98 10.78
N ARG A 159 5.03 -22.62 9.95
CA ARG A 159 5.06 -24.09 9.79
C ARG A 159 5.48 -24.83 11.05
N ALA A 160 6.28 -24.18 11.91
CA ALA A 160 6.76 -24.74 13.17
C ALA A 160 5.84 -24.44 14.38
N LEU A 161 4.68 -23.78 14.18
CA LEU A 161 3.78 -23.46 15.27
C LEU A 161 3.23 -24.73 15.95
N PRO A 162 3.33 -24.83 17.29
CA PRO A 162 2.58 -25.84 18.03
C PRO A 162 1.08 -25.60 17.86
N GLY A 163 0.31 -26.67 17.64
CA GLY A 163 -1.13 -26.54 17.46
C GLY A 163 -1.54 -26.00 16.09
N LEU A 164 -0.67 -26.11 15.08
CA LEU A 164 -0.93 -25.59 13.73
C LEU A 164 -2.17 -26.23 13.10
N LEU A 165 -2.42 -27.52 13.31
CA LEU A 165 -3.56 -28.24 12.72
C LEU A 165 -4.89 -27.89 13.40
N GLU A 166 -4.82 -27.30 14.59
CA GLU A 166 -5.95 -26.91 15.42
C GLU A 166 -6.37 -25.45 15.18
N LEU A 167 -5.62 -24.69 14.37
CA LEU A 167 -6.01 -23.35 13.98
C LEU A 167 -7.26 -23.40 13.08
N PRO A 168 -8.15 -22.39 13.16
CA PRO A 168 -9.27 -22.28 12.23
C PRO A 168 -8.81 -22.20 10.77
N ASP A 169 -9.52 -22.88 9.85
CA ASP A 169 -9.26 -22.87 8.40
C ASP A 169 -9.09 -21.45 7.82
N ALA A 170 -9.87 -20.49 8.32
CA ALA A 170 -9.77 -19.10 7.91
C ALA A 170 -8.35 -18.54 8.09
N ILE A 171 -7.68 -18.87 9.19
CA ILE A 171 -6.30 -18.43 9.46
C ILE A 171 -5.35 -19.04 8.43
N HIS A 172 -5.47 -20.33 8.13
CA HIS A 172 -4.67 -21.00 7.10
C HIS A 172 -4.83 -20.33 5.73
N ILE A 173 -6.07 -20.13 5.30
CA ILE A 173 -6.39 -19.50 4.01
C ILE A 173 -5.76 -18.12 3.91
N HIS A 174 -5.85 -17.31 4.98
CA HIS A 174 -5.26 -15.99 4.99
C HIS A 174 -3.73 -16.03 5.00
N PHE A 175 -3.10 -16.95 5.71
CA PHE A 175 -1.65 -17.12 5.62
C PHE A 175 -1.19 -17.48 4.22
N ASP A 176 -1.77 -18.51 3.61
CA ASP A 176 -1.39 -18.97 2.28
C ASP A 176 -1.56 -17.86 1.24
N SER A 177 -2.69 -17.13 1.31
CA SER A 177 -2.94 -16.00 0.43
C SER A 177 -1.93 -14.86 0.64
N GLN A 178 -1.67 -14.46 1.89
CA GLN A 178 -0.76 -13.35 2.19
C GLN A 178 0.69 -13.70 1.84
N PHE A 179 1.14 -14.93 2.09
CA PHE A 179 2.46 -15.37 1.69
C PHE A 179 2.60 -15.45 0.17
N TYR A 180 1.60 -15.99 -0.53
CA TYR A 180 1.59 -16.03 -1.99
C TYR A 180 1.73 -14.62 -2.59
N TYR A 181 0.98 -13.65 -2.08
CA TYR A 181 1.10 -12.26 -2.55
C TYR A 181 2.48 -11.67 -2.29
N ALA A 182 3.04 -11.89 -1.10
CA ALA A 182 4.36 -11.36 -0.74
C ALA A 182 5.46 -11.94 -1.65
N GLU A 183 5.46 -13.26 -1.81
CA GLU A 183 6.46 -13.98 -2.63
C GLU A 183 6.34 -13.65 -4.12
N SER A 184 5.12 -13.57 -4.63
CA SER A 184 4.87 -13.18 -6.02
C SER A 184 5.35 -11.76 -6.30
N THR A 185 5.05 -10.83 -5.40
CA THR A 185 5.49 -9.43 -5.48
C THR A 185 7.01 -9.33 -5.41
N LEU A 186 7.64 -9.97 -4.43
CA LEU A 186 9.10 -10.04 -4.30
C LEU A 186 9.77 -10.67 -5.52
N GLY A 187 9.19 -11.73 -6.09
CA GLY A 187 9.67 -12.36 -7.31
C GLY A 187 9.59 -11.42 -8.51
N GLY A 188 8.52 -10.62 -8.61
CA GLY A 188 8.39 -9.53 -9.59
C GLY A 188 9.48 -8.47 -9.45
N LEU A 189 9.65 -7.94 -8.24
CA LEU A 189 10.65 -6.91 -7.92
C LEU A 189 12.08 -7.38 -8.23
N LYS A 190 12.40 -8.65 -7.93
CA LYS A 190 13.74 -9.22 -8.22
C LYS A 190 14.07 -9.32 -9.71
N ARG A 191 13.06 -9.59 -10.55
CA ARG A 191 13.28 -9.72 -12.01
C ARG A 191 13.70 -8.41 -12.66
N GLU A 192 13.31 -7.27 -12.09
CA GLU A 192 13.72 -5.95 -12.59
C GLU A 192 15.17 -5.59 -12.24
N LEU A 193 15.84 -6.38 -11.39
CA LEU A 193 17.25 -6.20 -11.04
C LEU A 193 18.21 -7.05 -11.90
N MET A 194 17.68 -7.99 -12.69
CA MET A 194 18.46 -8.90 -13.55
C MET A 194 18.55 -8.36 -14.97
#